data_AF-A0A5B8CQL2-F1
#
_entry.id   AF-A0A5B8CQL2-F1
#
_cell.length_a   1.000
_cell.length_b   1.000
_cell.length_c   1.000
_cell.angle_alpha   90.00
_cell.angle_beta   90.00
_cell.angle_gamma   90.00
#
_symmetry.space_group_name_H-M   'P 1'
#
loop_
_entity.id
_entity.type
_entity.pdbx_description
1 polymer ?
#
loop_
_entity_poly.entity_id
_entity_poly.type
_entity_poly.pdbx_seq_one_letter_code
_entity_poly.pdbx_strand_id
1 'polypeptide(L)'
;MKLTLSLLALCVPMATLHAHPSAAEDVQSVAAEMHETWDKPNLVLDLPVIVMHAGMAIADWVQAEKGGRALLKYHPAHQHWHTLLCGGAELTAVKHLEAAGMSSADAQILSAKLQQAELETLTSAQRQRIDSFSGLVKFSKGKPVASSAHDMHGDTHGH
;
A
#
# COMPACT_ATOMS: atom_id res chain seq x y z
N MET A 1 -17.62 -63.92 -13.08
CA MET A 1 -17.11 -62.63 -13.59
C MET A 1 -17.91 -61.52 -12.95
N LYS A 2 -17.28 -60.62 -12.17
CA LYS A 2 -17.93 -59.47 -11.52
C LYS A 2 -17.59 -58.22 -12.33
N LEU A 3 -18.60 -57.58 -12.93
CA LEU A 3 -18.46 -56.36 -13.70
C LEU A 3 -18.61 -55.16 -12.76
N THR A 4 -17.52 -54.46 -12.46
CA THR A 4 -17.53 -53.21 -11.69
C THR A 4 -17.72 -52.04 -12.63
N LEU A 5 -18.86 -51.37 -12.55
CA LEU A 5 -19.20 -50.16 -13.30
C LEU A 5 -18.53 -48.95 -12.63
N SER A 6 -17.50 -48.40 -13.27
CA SER A 6 -16.84 -47.16 -12.81
C SER A 6 -17.66 -45.94 -13.22
N LEU A 7 -18.12 -45.16 -12.24
CA LEU A 7 -18.79 -43.89 -12.44
C LEU A 7 -17.71 -42.79 -12.60
N LEU A 8 -17.55 -42.25 -13.82
CA LEU A 8 -16.71 -41.07 -14.06
C LEU A 8 -17.36 -39.85 -13.39
N ALA A 9 -16.73 -39.33 -12.35
CA ALA A 9 -17.05 -38.02 -11.78
C ALA A 9 -16.49 -36.94 -12.72
N LEU A 10 -17.40 -36.25 -13.43
CA LEU A 10 -17.07 -35.10 -14.27
C LEU A 10 -16.83 -33.88 -13.36
N CYS A 11 -15.58 -33.63 -12.98
CA CYS A 11 -15.19 -32.39 -12.31
C CYS A 11 -15.30 -31.23 -13.30
N VAL A 12 -16.32 -30.38 -13.12
CA VAL A 12 -16.41 -29.07 -13.80
C VAL A 12 -15.39 -28.14 -13.12
N PRO A 13 -14.39 -27.58 -13.83
CA PRO A 13 -13.51 -26.59 -13.24
C PRO A 13 -14.29 -25.28 -13.07
N MET A 14 -14.61 -24.97 -11.82
CA MET A 14 -15.17 -23.69 -11.41
C MET A 14 -14.05 -22.65 -11.58
N ALA A 15 -14.07 -21.93 -12.70
CA ALA A 15 -13.14 -20.83 -12.96
C ALA A 15 -13.35 -19.76 -11.89
N THR A 16 -12.41 -19.65 -10.95
CA THR A 16 -12.36 -18.55 -9.98
C THR A 16 -12.03 -17.26 -10.73
N LEU A 17 -13.05 -16.49 -11.05
CA LEU A 17 -12.90 -15.10 -11.44
C LEU A 17 -12.32 -14.37 -10.23
N HIS A 18 -11.02 -14.11 -10.25
CA HIS A 18 -10.36 -13.30 -9.22
C HIS A 18 -10.93 -11.89 -9.33
N ALA A 19 -11.89 -11.57 -8.45
CA ALA A 19 -12.39 -10.22 -8.30
C ALA A 19 -11.22 -9.31 -7.92
N HIS A 20 -10.93 -8.31 -8.76
CA HIS A 20 -10.05 -7.24 -8.35
C HIS A 20 -10.71 -6.54 -7.16
N PRO A 21 -9.98 -6.30 -6.05
CA PRO A 21 -10.53 -5.54 -4.93
C PRO A 21 -11.04 -4.19 -5.45
N SER A 22 -12.18 -3.77 -4.91
CA SER A 22 -12.78 -2.48 -5.24
C SER A 22 -11.88 -1.35 -4.74
N ALA A 23 -11.96 -0.18 -5.38
CA ALA A 23 -11.19 1.00 -4.97
C ALA A 23 -11.41 1.38 -3.49
N ALA A 24 -12.58 1.08 -2.92
CA ALA A 24 -12.85 1.29 -1.50
C ALA A 24 -12.07 0.30 -0.61
N GLU A 25 -11.98 -0.97 -0.99
CA GLU A 25 -11.18 -1.97 -0.27
C GLU A 25 -9.68 -1.64 -0.32
N ASP A 26 -9.20 -1.13 -1.44
CA ASP A 26 -7.82 -0.67 -1.60
C ASP A 26 -7.50 0.52 -0.68
N VAL A 27 -8.41 1.50 -0.57
CA VAL A 27 -8.27 2.64 0.35
C VAL A 27 -8.25 2.16 1.82
N GLN A 28 -9.14 1.24 2.19
CA GLN A 28 -9.14 0.66 3.54
C GLN A 28 -7.86 -0.10 3.84
N SER A 29 -7.29 -0.82 2.86
CA SER A 29 -6.02 -1.54 3.01
C SER A 29 -4.85 -0.58 3.25
N VAL A 30 -4.78 0.55 2.54
CA VAL A 30 -3.78 1.60 2.80
C VAL A 30 -3.95 2.20 4.19
N ALA A 31 -5.18 2.54 4.58
CA ALA A 31 -5.46 3.10 5.90
C ALA A 31 -5.04 2.14 7.02
N ALA A 32 -5.39 0.85 6.89
CA ALA A 32 -5.02 -0.17 7.86
C ALA A 32 -3.49 -0.29 8.04
N GLU A 33 -2.72 -0.32 6.94
CA GLU A 33 -1.25 -0.34 6.99
C GLU A 33 -0.69 0.89 7.73
N MET A 34 -1.24 2.08 7.44
CA MET A 34 -0.77 3.31 8.06
C MET A 34 -1.09 3.38 9.54
N HIS A 35 -2.28 2.96 9.95
CA HIS A 35 -2.65 2.86 11.36
C HIS A 35 -1.76 1.84 12.09
N GLU A 36 -1.56 0.64 11.53
CA GLU A 36 -0.69 -0.37 12.14
C GLU A 36 0.75 0.14 12.33
N THR A 37 1.26 0.89 11.36
CA THR A 37 2.67 1.33 11.37
C THR A 37 2.90 2.60 12.19
N TRP A 38 1.96 3.54 12.20
CA TRP A 38 2.22 4.93 12.64
C TRP A 38 1.32 5.41 13.78
N ASP A 39 0.26 4.69 14.15
CA ASP A 39 -0.55 5.06 15.30
C ASP A 39 0.28 5.05 16.59
N LYS A 40 -0.01 6.01 17.47
CA LYS A 40 0.52 6.05 18.82
C LYS A 40 -0.64 5.95 19.81
N PRO A 41 -0.44 5.31 20.98
CA PRO A 41 -1.52 5.07 21.95
C PRO A 41 -2.33 6.31 22.36
N ASN A 42 -1.70 7.48 22.35
CA ASN A 42 -2.32 8.75 22.76
C ASN A 42 -2.53 9.72 21.60
N LEU A 43 -2.11 9.37 20.39
CA LEU A 43 -2.13 10.23 19.22
C LEU A 43 -2.49 9.37 18.01
N VAL A 44 -3.78 9.19 17.78
CA VAL A 44 -4.30 8.46 16.62
C VAL A 44 -3.99 9.26 15.35
N LEU A 45 -3.58 8.55 14.31
CA LEU A 45 -3.38 9.11 12.99
C LEU A 45 -4.74 9.41 12.35
N ASP A 46 -4.92 10.60 11.80
CA ASP A 46 -6.04 10.92 10.92
C ASP A 46 -5.55 10.88 9.47
N LEU A 47 -6.37 10.32 8.58
CA LEU A 47 -6.05 10.09 7.16
C LEU A 47 -7.13 10.70 6.26
N PRO A 48 -7.18 12.04 6.15
CA PRO A 48 -8.32 12.71 5.53
C PRO A 48 -8.39 12.54 4.01
N VAL A 49 -7.27 12.23 3.35
CA VAL A 49 -7.21 12.00 1.90
C VAL A 49 -6.31 10.81 1.63
N ILE A 50 -6.82 9.85 0.86
CA ILE A 50 -6.04 8.74 0.29
C ILE A 50 -6.39 8.66 -1.19
N VAL A 51 -5.37 8.77 -2.05
CA VAL A 51 -5.51 8.62 -3.51
C VAL A 51 -4.55 7.57 -4.03
N MET A 52 -4.97 6.88 -5.09
CA MET A 52 -4.26 5.71 -5.60
C MET A 52 -4.20 5.71 -7.12
N HIS A 53 -3.07 5.25 -7.66
CA HIS A 53 -2.86 5.08 -9.09
C HIS A 53 -1.69 4.13 -9.36
N ALA A 54 -1.88 3.17 -10.28
CA ALA A 54 -0.83 2.26 -10.76
C ALA A 54 0.01 1.58 -9.66
N GLY A 55 -0.64 1.09 -8.59
CA GLY A 55 0.03 0.40 -7.48
C GLY A 55 0.80 1.32 -6.52
N MET A 56 0.59 2.63 -6.63
CA MET A 56 1.11 3.64 -5.72
C MET A 56 -0.05 4.36 -5.05
N ALA A 57 0.15 4.79 -3.81
CA ALA A 57 -0.83 5.55 -3.05
C ALA A 57 -0.16 6.76 -2.38
N ILE A 58 -0.87 7.88 -2.31
CA ILE A 58 -0.50 8.99 -1.42
C ILE A 58 -1.61 9.14 -0.39
N ALA A 59 -1.21 9.18 0.86
CA ALA A 59 -2.09 9.45 1.98
C ALA A 59 -1.63 10.71 2.71
N ASP A 60 -2.54 11.68 2.82
CA ASP A 60 -2.38 12.78 3.76
C ASP A 60 -2.60 12.23 5.16
N TRP A 61 -1.75 12.65 6.09
CA TRP A 61 -1.87 12.26 7.48
C TRP A 61 -1.75 13.45 8.41
N VAL A 62 -2.46 13.39 9.53
CA VAL A 62 -2.41 14.37 10.62
C VAL A 62 -2.33 13.63 11.95
N GLN A 63 -1.42 14.03 12.83
CA GLN A 63 -1.29 13.50 14.19
C GLN A 63 -0.96 14.67 15.13
N ALA A 64 -1.94 15.10 15.92
CA ALA A 64 -1.92 16.36 16.68
C ALA A 64 -1.61 17.56 15.77
N GLU A 65 -0.55 18.32 16.09
CA GLU A 65 -0.15 19.52 15.35
C GLU A 65 0.75 19.23 14.15
N LYS A 66 1.10 17.96 13.91
CA LYS A 66 1.92 17.54 12.78
C LYS A 66 1.03 16.97 11.69
N GLY A 67 1.41 17.20 10.44
CA GLY A 67 0.83 16.52 9.30
C GLY A 67 1.86 16.37 8.20
N GLY A 68 1.52 15.60 7.17
CA GLY A 68 2.38 15.37 6.03
C GLY A 68 1.70 14.44 5.02
N ARG A 69 2.47 14.03 4.03
CA ARG A 69 2.09 13.06 2.99
C ARG A 69 2.98 11.84 3.10
N ALA A 70 2.38 10.67 2.98
CA ALA A 70 3.08 9.40 2.86
C ALA A 70 2.87 8.84 1.45
N LEU A 71 3.95 8.51 0.74
CA LEU A 71 3.88 7.74 -0.50
C LEU A 71 4.06 6.26 -0.16
N LEU A 72 3.10 5.45 -0.57
CA LEU A 72 3.11 4.00 -0.39
C LEU A 72 3.15 3.29 -1.74
N LYS A 73 3.76 2.11 -1.75
CA LYS A 73 3.77 1.20 -2.89
C LYS A 73 3.16 -0.14 -2.50
N TYR A 74 2.31 -0.68 -3.37
CA TYR A 74 1.77 -2.01 -3.21
C TYR A 74 2.79 -3.06 -3.63
N HIS A 75 2.92 -4.11 -2.83
CA HIS A 75 3.77 -5.26 -3.08
C HIS A 75 2.89 -6.51 -3.25
N PRO A 76 2.52 -6.86 -4.49
CA PRO A 76 1.60 -7.98 -4.75
C PRO A 76 2.06 -9.32 -4.17
N ALA A 77 3.38 -9.54 -4.11
CA ALA A 77 3.97 -10.79 -3.60
C ALA A 77 3.65 -11.07 -2.11
N HIS A 78 3.38 -10.04 -1.32
CA HIS A 78 2.97 -10.22 0.09
C HIS A 78 1.65 -9.50 0.41
N GLN A 79 0.93 -9.04 -0.62
CA GLN A 79 -0.34 -8.33 -0.50
C GLN A 79 -0.33 -7.20 0.54
N HIS A 80 0.77 -6.44 0.58
CA HIS A 80 0.99 -5.38 1.58
C HIS A 80 1.34 -4.05 0.94
N TRP A 81 1.07 -2.97 1.66
CA TRP A 81 1.51 -1.63 1.33
C TRP A 81 2.80 -1.30 2.07
N HIS A 82 3.66 -0.52 1.44
CA HIS A 82 4.92 -0.13 2.04
C HIS A 82 5.12 1.36 1.94
N THR A 83 5.32 2.03 3.07
CA THR A 83 5.65 3.46 3.09
C THR A 83 7.06 3.69 2.55
N LEU A 84 7.18 4.34 1.40
CA LEU A 84 8.47 4.64 0.77
C LEU A 84 9.05 5.97 1.25
N LEU A 85 8.19 6.99 1.31
CA LEU A 85 8.57 8.38 1.55
C LEU A 85 7.53 9.03 2.45
N CYS A 86 7.97 9.84 3.41
CA CYS A 86 7.13 10.85 4.04
C CYS A 86 7.69 12.25 3.74
N GLY A 87 6.81 13.20 3.42
CA GLY A 87 7.20 14.56 3.09
C GLY A 87 6.05 15.56 3.23
N GLY A 88 6.35 16.84 3.02
CA GLY A 88 5.34 17.91 2.96
C GLY A 88 4.92 18.21 1.51
N ALA A 89 4.82 19.50 1.17
CA ALA A 89 4.46 19.96 -0.18
C ALA A 89 5.35 19.36 -1.28
N GLU A 90 6.64 19.15 -1.01
CA GLU A 90 7.60 18.61 -1.97
C GLU A 90 7.19 17.23 -2.51
N LEU A 91 6.51 16.38 -1.72
CA LEU A 91 6.15 15.02 -2.17
C LEU A 91 5.11 15.02 -3.30
N THR A 92 4.40 16.12 -3.50
CA THR A 92 3.45 16.29 -4.62
C THR A 92 4.14 16.51 -5.96
N ALA A 93 5.43 16.88 -5.97
CA ALA A 93 6.15 17.14 -7.20
C ALA A 93 6.39 15.84 -7.98
N VAL A 94 5.98 15.82 -9.25
CA VAL A 94 6.13 14.69 -10.19
C VAL A 94 7.54 14.07 -10.14
N LYS A 95 8.59 14.89 -10.07
CA LYS A 95 9.99 14.45 -9.98
C LYS A 95 10.26 13.47 -8.81
N HIS A 96 9.59 13.62 -7.68
CA HIS A 96 9.78 12.74 -6.52
C HIS A 96 9.02 11.42 -6.66
N LEU A 97 7.87 11.44 -7.33
CA LEU A 97 7.11 10.25 -7.68
C LEU A 97 7.84 9.42 -8.74
N GLU A 98 8.44 10.07 -9.74
CA GLU A 98 9.33 9.43 -10.72
C GLU A 98 10.56 8.80 -10.04
N ALA A 99 11.19 9.52 -9.10
CA ALA A 99 12.32 8.99 -8.33
C ALA A 99 11.92 7.79 -7.42
N ALA A 100 10.62 7.63 -7.11
CA ALA A 100 10.08 6.46 -6.42
C ALA A 100 9.75 5.29 -7.39
N GLY A 101 9.98 5.47 -8.69
CA GLY A 101 9.85 4.45 -9.72
C GLY A 101 8.56 4.53 -10.54
N MET A 102 7.81 5.63 -10.47
CA MET A 102 6.65 5.85 -11.34
C MET A 102 7.07 6.31 -12.75
N SER A 103 6.25 6.01 -13.74
CA SER A 103 6.35 6.69 -15.04
C SER A 103 5.90 8.16 -14.90
N SER A 104 6.38 9.03 -15.80
CA SER A 104 5.98 10.45 -15.76
C SER A 104 4.47 10.65 -15.89
N ALA A 105 3.83 9.87 -16.77
CA ALA A 105 2.38 9.91 -16.98
C ALA A 105 1.61 9.49 -15.72
N ASP A 106 2.01 8.38 -15.09
CA ASP A 106 1.36 7.90 -13.86
C ASP A 106 1.58 8.85 -12.68
N ALA A 107 2.78 9.44 -12.57
CA ALA A 107 3.11 10.43 -11.55
C ALA A 107 2.25 11.69 -11.69
N GLN A 108 2.05 12.19 -12.92
CA GLN A 108 1.16 13.32 -13.19
C GLN A 108 -0.28 13.02 -12.80
N ILE A 109 -0.79 11.83 -13.15
CA ILE A 109 -2.15 11.42 -12.79
C ILE A 109 -2.32 11.34 -11.27
N LEU A 110 -1.38 10.72 -10.57
CA LEU A 110 -1.46 10.58 -9.11
C LEU A 110 -1.39 11.95 -8.42
N SER A 111 -0.50 12.83 -8.88
CA SER A 111 -0.40 14.20 -8.36
C SER A 111 -1.68 15.00 -8.59
N ALA A 112 -2.30 14.90 -9.77
CA ALA A 112 -3.54 15.60 -10.09
C ALA A 112 -4.72 15.08 -9.24
N LYS A 113 -4.82 13.75 -9.07
CA LYS A 113 -5.81 13.13 -8.19
C LYS A 113 -5.69 13.64 -6.75
N LEU A 114 -4.46 13.72 -6.23
CA LEU A 114 -4.21 14.22 -4.88
C LEU A 114 -4.68 15.67 -4.74
N GLN A 115 -4.23 16.56 -5.64
CA GLN A 115 -4.60 17.97 -5.60
C GLN A 115 -6.11 18.18 -5.65
N GLN A 116 -6.81 17.43 -6.51
CA GLN A 116 -8.26 17.50 -6.59
C GLN A 116 -8.92 17.05 -5.28
N ALA A 117 -8.53 15.89 -4.74
CA ALA A 117 -9.11 15.35 -3.50
C ALA A 117 -8.83 16.26 -2.29
N GLU A 118 -7.63 16.84 -2.20
CA GLU A 118 -7.26 17.82 -1.17
C GLU A 118 -8.09 19.11 -1.27
N LEU A 119 -8.42 19.57 -2.49
CA LEU A 119 -9.27 20.75 -2.68
C LEU A 119 -10.73 20.49 -2.30
N GLU A 120 -11.22 19.28 -2.55
CA GLU A 120 -12.60 18.87 -2.26
C GLU A 120 -12.83 18.58 -0.77
N THR A 121 -11.81 18.02 -0.09
CA THR A 121 -11.96 17.46 1.26
C THR A 121 -11.39 18.33 2.36
N LEU A 122 -10.30 19.06 2.11
CA LEU A 122 -9.56 19.76 3.15
C LEU A 122 -9.89 21.25 3.22
N THR A 123 -9.86 21.79 4.43
CA THR A 123 -9.79 23.25 4.65
C THR A 123 -8.39 23.78 4.31
N SER A 124 -8.28 25.09 4.09
CA SER A 124 -6.99 25.75 3.89
C SER A 124 -6.02 25.53 5.06
N ALA A 125 -6.52 25.58 6.29
CA ALA A 125 -5.72 25.36 7.50
C ALA A 125 -5.17 23.92 7.58
N GLN A 126 -5.97 22.91 7.20
CA GLN A 126 -5.52 21.52 7.14
C GLN A 126 -4.43 21.33 6.08
N ARG A 127 -4.62 21.88 4.87
CA ARG A 127 -3.59 21.83 3.81
C ARG A 127 -2.27 22.46 4.27
N GLN A 128 -2.33 23.64 4.90
CA GLN A 128 -1.13 24.29 5.46
C GLN A 128 -0.43 23.43 6.52
N ARG A 129 -1.19 22.76 7.39
CA ARG A 129 -0.63 21.84 8.39
C ARG A 129 0.06 20.65 7.72
N ILE A 130 -0.56 20.04 6.72
CA ILE A 130 0.03 18.93 5.95
C ILE A 130 1.30 19.38 5.21
N ASP A 131 1.29 20.58 4.63
CA ASP A 131 2.44 21.17 3.94
C ASP A 131 3.60 21.54 4.88
N SER A 132 3.31 21.73 6.18
CA SER A 132 4.31 22.17 7.17
C SER A 132 5.41 21.15 7.45
N PHE A 133 5.25 19.89 7.03
CA PHE A 133 6.32 18.90 7.11
C PHE A 133 7.53 19.35 6.28
N SER A 134 8.58 19.76 6.98
CA SER A 134 9.81 20.24 6.35
C SER A 134 10.76 19.08 6.09
N GLY A 135 10.91 18.70 4.82
CA GLY A 135 11.86 17.70 4.35
C GLY A 135 11.22 16.48 3.68
N LEU A 136 12.07 15.57 3.20
CA LEU A 136 11.70 14.27 2.64
C LEU A 136 12.46 13.19 3.40
N VAL A 137 11.73 12.31 4.09
CA VAL A 137 12.30 11.15 4.78
C VAL A 137 12.03 9.92 3.92
N LYS A 138 13.10 9.27 3.45
CA LYS A 138 13.04 7.97 2.79
C LYS A 138 13.08 6.87 3.84
N PHE A 139 12.11 5.98 3.83
CA PHE A 139 12.16 4.77 4.64
C PHE A 139 12.90 3.68 3.88
N SER A 140 13.94 3.14 4.49
CA SER A 140 14.69 2.01 3.97
C SER A 140 14.21 0.77 4.72
N LYS A 141 13.39 -0.07 4.07
CA LYS A 141 12.85 -1.36 4.55
C LYS A 141 11.80 -1.27 5.69
N GLY A 142 10.54 -1.42 5.31
CA GLY A 142 9.46 -1.97 6.12
C GLY A 142 9.80 -3.33 6.75
N LYS A 143 8.95 -3.75 7.68
CA LYS A 143 9.17 -4.88 8.60
C LYS A 143 9.84 -6.06 7.87
N PRO A 144 10.91 -6.66 8.44
CA PRO A 144 11.38 -7.95 7.97
C PRO A 144 10.21 -8.94 8.04
N VAL A 145 9.72 -9.37 6.88
CA VAL A 145 8.94 -10.61 6.85
C VAL A 145 9.85 -11.67 7.42
N ALA A 146 9.41 -12.34 8.50
CA ALA A 146 10.11 -13.51 8.98
C ALA A 146 10.13 -14.50 7.82
N SER A 147 11.29 -14.67 7.18
CA SER A 147 11.52 -15.74 6.24
C SER A 147 11.42 -17.02 7.06
N SER A 148 10.25 -17.65 7.05
CA SER A 148 10.10 -19.03 7.49
C SER A 148 10.78 -19.92 6.44
N ALA A 149 12.11 -19.94 6.50
CA ALA A 149 12.96 -20.91 5.84
C ALA A 149 13.51 -21.81 6.95
N HIS A 150 12.64 -22.64 7.51
CA HIS A 150 13.07 -23.91 8.08
C HIS A 150 13.31 -24.86 6.91
N ASP A 151 14.47 -24.68 6.27
CA ASP A 151 14.99 -25.68 5.34
C ASP A 151 15.40 -26.91 6.15
N MET A 152 15.03 -28.06 5.60
CA MET A 152 15.07 -29.38 6.21
C MET A 152 16.52 -29.82 6.47
N HIS A 153 16.87 -30.14 7.71
CA HIS A 153 18.09 -30.90 7.99
C HIS A 153 17.76 -32.39 7.91
N GLY A 154 18.23 -33.04 6.85
CA GLY A 154 18.02 -34.47 6.65
C GLY A 154 18.82 -35.04 5.50
N ASP A 155 20.08 -34.61 5.33
CA ASP A 155 21.00 -35.31 4.45
C ASP A 155 21.40 -36.66 5.06
N THR A 156 21.16 -37.67 4.25
CA THR A 156 21.47 -39.09 4.39
C THR A 156 22.95 -39.35 4.70
N HIS A 157 23.25 -40.07 5.79
CA HIS A 157 24.52 -40.77 5.94
C HIS A 157 24.40 -42.20 5.41
N GLY A 158 25.05 -42.44 4.26
CA GLY A 158 25.42 -43.76 3.78
C GLY A 158 26.94 -43.94 3.86
N HIS A 159 27.38 -44.87 4.70
CA HIS A 159 28.53 -45.75 4.51
C HIS A 159 28.41 -46.95 5.45
#